data_AF-A0A5K1FKK0-F1
#
_entry.id   AF-A0A5K1FKK0-F1
#
_cell.length_a   1.000
_cell.length_b   1.000
_cell.length_c   1.000
_cell.angle_alpha   90.00
_cell.angle_beta   90.00
_cell.angle_gamma   90.00
#
_symmetry.space_group_name_H-M   'P 1'
#
loop_
_entity.id
_entity.type
_entity.pdbx_description
1 polymer ?
#
loop_
_entity_poly.entity_id
_entity_poly.type
_entity_poly.pdbx_seq_one_letter_code
_entity_poly.pdbx_strand_id
1 'polypeptide(L)' 'VILVGHDFGGTCISYAMEAFPCKIAKAVFVSAAMLTNGQNTLDMFSEE' A
#
# COMPACT_ATOMS: atom_id res chain seq x y z
N VAL A 1 -11.09 6.76 7.87
CA VAL A 1 -11.29 6.89 6.41
C VAL A 1 -11.12 5.54 5.72
N ILE A 2 -11.63 5.40 4.49
CA ILE A 2 -11.35 4.24 3.63
C ILE A 2 -10.37 4.69 2.56
N LEU A 3 -9.26 3.98 2.42
CA LEU A 3 -8.24 4.23 1.40
C LEU A 3 -8.40 3.22 0.26
N VAL A 4 -8.33 3.70 -0.98
CA VAL A 4 -8.44 2.86 -2.18
C VAL A 4 -7.28 3.18 -3.11
N GLY A 5 -6.53 2.15 -3.49
CA GLY A 5 -5.31 2.27 -4.31
C GLY A 5 -5.45 1.49 -5.60
N HIS A 6 -4.89 2.05 -6.67
CA HIS A 6 -4.87 1.47 -8.00
C HIS A 6 -3.43 1.37 -8.49
N ASP A 7 -3.04 0.24 -9.07
CA ASP A 7 -1.67 -0.05 -9.52
C ASP A 7 -0.61 0.29 -8.47
N PHE A 8 0.32 1.17 -8.82
CA PHE A 8 1.38 1.67 -7.96
C PHE A 8 0.88 2.42 -6.71
N GLY A 9 -0.36 2.94 -6.75
CA GLY A 9 -1.00 3.56 -5.58
C GLY A 9 -1.16 2.61 -4.39
N GLY A 10 -1.07 1.29 -4.59
CA GLY A 10 -1.04 0.32 -3.50
C GLY A 10 0.15 0.49 -2.55
N THR A 11 1.32 0.85 -3.08
CA THR A 11 2.52 1.06 -2.26
C THR A 11 2.35 2.27 -1.33
N CYS A 12 1.78 3.36 -1.84
CA CYS A 12 1.49 4.56 -1.06
C CYS A 12 0.48 4.28 0.06
N ILE A 13 -0.53 3.45 -0.21
CA ILE A 13 -1.53 3.08 0.80
C ILE A 13 -0.96 2.15 1.85
N SER A 14 -0.10 1.21 1.45
CA SER A 14 0.61 0.33 2.39
C SER A 14 1.42 1.16 3.38
N TYR A 15 2.14 2.18 2.90
CA TYR A 15 2.85 3.12 3.77
C TYR A 15 1.91 3.95 4.67
N ALA A 16 0.80 4.44 4.12
CA ALA A 16 -0.17 5.21 4.90
C ALA A 16 -0.81 4.37 6.02
N MET A 17 -1.02 3.07 5.78
CA MET A 17 -1.52 2.11 6.77
C MET A 17 -0.54 1.90 7.93
N GLU A 18 0.77 1.89 7.67
CA GLU A 18 1.80 1.83 8.72
C GLU A 18 1.93 3.16 9.47
N ALA A 19 1.88 4.29 8.76
CA ALA A 19 2.06 5.61 9.37
C ALA A 19 0.82 6.08 10.18
N PHE A 20 -0.39 5.70 9.76
CA PHE A 20 -1.65 6.19 10.35
C PHE A 20 -2.69 5.08 10.60
N PRO A 21 -2.35 4.01 11.34
CA PRO A 21 -3.23 2.85 11.53
C PRO A 21 -4.57 3.24 12.18
N CYS A 22 -4.57 4.18 13.14
CA CYS A 22 -5.78 4.60 13.84
C CYS A 22 -6.71 5.49 13.01
N LYS A 23 -6.24 6.05 11.89
CA LYS A 23 -7.06 6.93 11.03
C LYS A 23 -7.74 6.14 9.89
N ILE A 24 -7.27 4.93 9.62
CA ILE A 24 -7.67 4.13 8.46
C ILE A 24 -8.53 2.98 8.95
N ALA A 25 -9.83 3.04 8.63
CA ALA A 25 -10.78 2.00 9.01
C ALA A 25 -10.69 0.79 8.08
N LYS A 26 -10.34 1.01 6.81
CA LYS A 26 -10.17 -0.03 5.80
C LYS A 26 -9.29 0.46 4.66
N ALA A 27 -8.56 -0.47 4.04
CA ALA A 27 -7.83 -0.24 2.80
C ALA A 27 -8.28 -1.24 1.73
N VAL A 28 -8.39 -0.77 0.49
CA VAL A 28 -8.81 -1.56 -0.67
C VAL A 28 -7.76 -1.40 -1.78
N PHE A 29 -7.27 -2.52 -2.29
CA PHE A 29 -6.26 -2.58 -3.33
C PHE A 29 -6.93 -3.09 -4.62
N VAL A 30 -6.95 -2.28 -5.67
CA VAL A 30 -7.60 -2.61 -6.95
C VAL A 30 -6.51 -2.68 -8.02
N SER A 31 -6.21 -3.89 -8.50
CA SER A 31 -5.08 -4.10 -9.41
C SER A 31 -3.77 -3.47 -8.90
N ALA A 32 -3.60 -3.41 -7.57
CA ALA A 32 -2.59 -2.57 -6.94
C ALA A 32 -1.47 -3.37 -6.30
N ALA A 33 -0.28 -2.79 -6.28
CA ALA A 33 0.92 -3.33 -5.66
C ALA A 33 0.78 -3.31 -4.14
N MET A 34 0.53 -4.47 -3.52
CA MET A 34 0.41 -4.61 -2.08
C MET A 34 1.72 -5.11 -1.48
N LEU A 35 2.35 -4.30 -0.62
CA LEU A 35 3.59 -4.68 0.03
C LEU A 35 3.30 -5.59 1.23
N THR A 36 3.86 -6.80 1.25
CA THR A 36 3.70 -7.73 2.37
C THR A 36 4.81 -7.55 3.41
N ASN A 37 4.54 -7.94 4.66
CA ASN A 37 5.45 -7.76 5.78
C ASN A 37 6.80 -8.46 5.51
N GLY A 38 7.85 -7.68 5.25
CA GLY A 38 9.20 -8.17 4.91
C GLY A 38 9.63 -7.86 3.48
N GLN A 39 8.74 -7.40 2.60
CA GLN A 39 9.11 -6.82 1.31
C GLN A 39 9.44 -5.34 1.49
N ASN A 40 10.52 -4.87 0.87
CA ASN A 40 10.87 -3.46 0.87
C ASN A 40 10.14 -2.77 -0.29
N THR A 41 9.74 -1.50 -0.10
CA THR A 41 9.14 -0.70 -1.17
C THR A 41 10.00 -0.70 -2.43
N LEU A 42 11.35 -0.64 -2.28
CA LEU A 42 12.35 -0.70 -3.35
C LEU A 42 12.35 -1.98 -4.17
N ASP A 43 11.91 -3.11 -3.61
CA ASP A 43 11.81 -4.39 -4.31
C ASP A 43 10.73 -4.31 -5.41
N MET A 44 9.58 -3.69 -5.10
CA MET A 44 8.51 -3.49 -6.08
C MET A 44 8.84 -2.50 -7.20
N PHE A 45 9.72 -1.52 -6.95
CA PHE A 45 10.23 -0.63 -8.00
C PHE A 45 11.34 -1.26 -8.84
N SER A 46 11.92 -2.38 -8.39
CA SER A 46 12.94 -3.12 -9.15
C SER A 46 12.33 -4.14 -10.12
N GLU A 47 11.00 -4.33 -10.08
CA GLU A 47 10.23 -5.20 -10.97
C GLU A 47 9.55 -4.45 -12.14
N GLU A 48 10.02 -3.25 -12.49
CA GLU A 48 9.74 -2.58 -13.78
C GLU A 48 10.87 -2.85 -14.79
#